data_AF-A0A9W5PDG8-F1
#
_entry.id   AF-A0A9W5PDG8-F1
#
_cell.length_a   1.000
_cell.length_b   1.000
_cell.length_c   1.000
_cell.angle_alpha   90.00
_cell.angle_beta   90.00
_cell.angle_gamma   90.00
#
_symmetry.space_group_name_H-M   'P 1'
#
loop_
_entity.id
_entity.type
_entity.pdbx_description
1 polymer ?
#
loop_
_entity_poly.entity_id
_entity_poly.type
_entity_poly.pdbx_seq_one_letter_code
_entity_poly.pdbx_strand_id
1 'polypeptide(L)'
;MPLTPNDIHNKTFTKSFRGYDEDEVNEFLAQVRKDYEIVLRKKTELEAKVNELDERIGHFANIEETLNKSILVAQEAAEDVKRNSQKEAKLIVREAEKNADRIINESLSKSRKIAMEIEELKKQSKVFRTRFQMLIEAQLDLLKNDDWDHLLEYEVDAVFEEKE
;
A
#
# COMPACT_ATOMS: atom_id res chain seq x y z
N MET A 1 -37.96 27.21 -53.08
CA MET A 1 -38.61 25.92 -52.75
C MET A 1 -38.69 25.10 -54.02
N PRO A 2 -38.33 23.81 -53.99
CA PRO A 2 -38.60 22.90 -55.10
C PRO A 2 -40.13 22.74 -55.27
N LEU A 3 -40.56 22.39 -56.47
CA LEU A 3 -41.96 22.04 -56.75
C LEU A 3 -42.40 20.86 -55.86
N THR A 4 -43.65 20.84 -55.40
CA THR A 4 -44.24 19.67 -54.76
C THR A 4 -44.94 18.77 -55.79
N PRO A 5 -45.19 17.49 -55.47
CA PRO A 5 -46.01 16.61 -56.31
C PRO A 5 -47.38 17.23 -56.64
N ASN A 6 -47.96 17.98 -55.70
CA ASN A 6 -49.21 18.71 -55.90
C ASN A 6 -49.05 19.92 -56.84
N ASP A 7 -47.92 20.63 -56.78
CA ASP A 7 -47.64 21.72 -57.73
C ASP A 7 -47.49 21.22 -59.16
N ILE A 8 -46.97 19.98 -59.34
CA ILE A 8 -46.89 19.31 -60.64
C ILE A 8 -48.28 18.87 -61.12
N HIS A 9 -49.19 18.51 -60.21
CA HIS A 9 -50.58 18.15 -60.54
C HIS A 9 -51.45 19.32 -60.94
N ASN A 10 -51.33 20.43 -60.23
CA ASN A 10 -52.16 21.61 -60.45
C ASN A 10 -51.60 22.53 -61.55
N LYS A 11 -50.53 22.12 -62.25
CA LYS A 11 -49.88 22.94 -63.27
C LYS A 11 -50.72 22.96 -64.55
N THR A 12 -51.20 24.13 -64.91
CA THR A 12 -51.86 24.38 -66.20
C THR A 12 -50.90 25.05 -67.19
N PHE A 13 -51.01 24.69 -68.46
CA PHE A 13 -50.22 25.24 -69.56
C PHE A 13 -51.13 25.99 -70.55
N THR A 14 -50.62 27.07 -71.14
CA THR A 14 -51.33 27.83 -72.17
C THR A 14 -51.26 27.11 -73.51
N LYS A 15 -52.38 27.09 -74.26
CA LYS A 15 -52.44 26.45 -75.59
C LYS A 15 -51.85 27.39 -76.66
N SER A 16 -51.09 26.82 -77.59
CA SER A 16 -50.39 27.52 -78.68
C SER A 16 -50.57 26.76 -79.99
N PHE A 17 -50.64 27.47 -81.12
CA PHE A 17 -50.73 26.84 -82.44
C PHE A 17 -49.43 26.09 -82.76
N ARG A 18 -49.51 24.75 -82.92
CA ARG A 18 -48.38 23.78 -82.95
C ARG A 18 -47.69 23.52 -81.59
N GLY A 19 -48.45 23.43 -80.49
CA GLY A 19 -47.95 22.97 -79.19
C GLY A 19 -47.76 21.45 -79.09
N TYR A 20 -47.23 21.00 -77.95
CA TYR A 20 -47.17 19.58 -77.60
C TYR A 20 -48.56 18.97 -77.41
N ASP A 21 -48.66 17.65 -77.59
CA ASP A 21 -49.88 16.91 -77.29
C ASP A 21 -50.19 16.96 -75.79
N GLU A 22 -51.41 17.35 -75.45
CA GLU A 22 -51.83 17.54 -74.06
C GLU A 22 -51.91 16.21 -73.30
N ASP A 23 -52.32 15.12 -73.97
CA ASP A 23 -52.47 13.81 -73.34
C ASP A 23 -51.10 13.17 -73.05
N GLU A 24 -50.16 13.23 -74.01
CA GLU A 24 -48.79 12.74 -73.80
C GLU A 24 -48.07 13.52 -72.68
N VAL A 25 -48.24 14.85 -72.65
CA VAL A 25 -47.64 15.69 -71.59
C VAL A 25 -48.25 15.37 -70.23
N ASN A 26 -49.57 15.16 -70.14
CA ASN A 26 -50.25 14.81 -68.90
C ASN A 26 -49.81 13.43 -68.37
N GLU A 27 -49.64 12.44 -69.25
CA GLU A 27 -49.14 11.11 -68.88
C GLU A 27 -47.69 11.17 -68.36
N PHE A 28 -46.82 11.93 -69.04
CA PHE A 28 -45.47 12.17 -68.57
C PHE A 28 -45.44 12.89 -67.21
N LEU A 29 -46.25 13.94 -67.03
CA LEU A 29 -46.35 14.65 -65.74
C LEU A 29 -46.89 13.78 -64.61
N ALA A 30 -47.75 12.80 -64.91
CA ALA A 30 -48.19 11.81 -63.93
C ALA A 30 -47.05 10.89 -63.48
N GLN A 31 -46.20 10.45 -64.41
CA GLN A 31 -45.00 9.67 -64.09
C GLN A 31 -43.99 10.50 -63.29
N VAL A 32 -43.69 11.72 -63.74
CA VAL A 32 -42.79 12.64 -63.02
C VAL A 32 -43.27 12.89 -61.61
N ARG A 33 -44.57 13.13 -61.40
CA ARG A 33 -45.16 13.31 -60.07
C ARG A 33 -44.92 12.09 -59.16
N LYS A 34 -45.16 10.88 -59.67
CA LYS A 34 -44.95 9.63 -58.92
C LYS A 34 -43.49 9.44 -58.51
N ASP A 35 -42.57 9.66 -59.46
CA ASP A 35 -41.14 9.54 -59.19
C ASP A 35 -40.66 10.61 -58.20
N TYR A 36 -41.19 11.83 -58.30
CA TYR A 36 -40.88 12.93 -57.39
C TYR A 36 -41.36 12.65 -55.96
N GLU A 37 -42.54 12.04 -55.80
CA GLU A 37 -43.05 11.60 -54.50
C GLU A 37 -42.16 10.53 -53.87
N ILE A 38 -41.70 9.55 -54.65
CA ILE A 38 -40.77 8.52 -54.19
C ILE A 38 -39.44 9.15 -53.73
N VAL A 39 -38.90 10.09 -54.50
CA VAL A 39 -37.66 10.79 -54.16
C VAL A 39 -37.82 11.61 -52.88
N LEU A 40 -38.93 12.34 -52.72
CA LEU A 40 -39.19 13.12 -51.51
C LEU A 40 -39.32 12.22 -50.28
N ARG A 41 -40.06 11.11 -50.38
CA ARG A 41 -40.17 10.15 -49.27
C ARG A 41 -38.80 9.59 -48.88
N LYS A 42 -38.01 9.19 -49.87
CA LYS A 42 -36.67 8.64 -49.64
C LYS A 42 -35.70 9.68 -49.08
N LYS A 43 -35.83 10.95 -49.49
CA LYS A 43 -35.08 12.06 -48.88
C LYS A 43 -35.41 12.18 -47.40
N THR A 44 -36.69 12.19 -47.02
CA THR A 44 -37.09 12.30 -45.61
C THR A 44 -36.63 11.09 -44.78
N GLU A 45 -36.72 9.88 -45.34
CA GLU A 45 -36.18 8.66 -44.70
C GLU A 45 -34.67 8.74 -44.48
N LEU A 46 -33.91 9.24 -45.47
CA LEU A 46 -32.47 9.41 -45.36
C LEU A 46 -32.09 10.51 -44.37
N GLU A 47 -32.79 11.65 -44.37
CA GLU A 47 -32.58 12.74 -43.40
C GLU A 47 -32.83 12.25 -41.97
N ALA A 48 -33.90 11.47 -41.74
CA ALA A 48 -34.16 10.85 -40.44
C ALA A 48 -33.04 9.89 -40.02
N LYS A 49 -32.53 9.08 -40.97
CA LYS A 49 -31.43 8.14 -40.70
C LYS A 49 -30.11 8.83 -40.43
N VAL A 50 -29.83 9.94 -41.11
CA VAL A 50 -28.64 10.78 -40.84
C VAL A 50 -28.71 11.32 -39.42
N ASN A 51 -29.85 11.90 -39.02
CA ASN A 51 -30.02 12.40 -37.66
C ASN A 51 -29.83 11.30 -36.60
N GLU A 52 -30.38 10.10 -36.80
CA GLU A 52 -30.18 8.96 -35.89
C GLU A 52 -28.70 8.56 -35.79
N LEU A 53 -27.98 8.53 -36.91
CA LEU A 53 -26.56 8.18 -36.94
C LEU A 53 -25.70 9.26 -36.26
N ASP A 54 -26.01 10.54 -36.48
CA ASP A 54 -25.31 11.65 -35.84
C ASP A 54 -25.50 11.64 -34.31
N GLU A 55 -26.71 11.36 -33.83
CA GLU A 55 -26.97 11.17 -32.39
C GLU A 55 -26.15 10.01 -31.81
N ARG A 56 -26.08 8.87 -32.52
CA ARG A 56 -25.26 7.72 -32.08
C ARG A 56 -23.78 8.06 -32.05
N ILE A 57 -23.26 8.76 -33.05
CA ILE A 57 -21.87 9.20 -33.10
C ILE A 57 -21.57 10.11 -31.90
N GLY A 58 -22.45 11.08 -31.61
CA GLY A 58 -22.32 11.93 -30.43
C GLY A 58 -22.31 11.14 -29.12
N HIS A 59 -23.18 10.14 -28.99
CA HIS A 59 -23.19 9.25 -27.83
C HIS A 59 -21.87 8.47 -27.68
N PHE A 60 -21.35 7.88 -28.75
CA PHE A 60 -20.10 7.15 -28.72
C PHE A 60 -18.90 8.06 -28.42
N ALA A 61 -18.87 9.28 -28.96
CA ALA A 61 -17.82 10.25 -28.67
C ALA A 61 -17.79 10.62 -27.17
N ASN A 62 -18.97 10.82 -26.55
CA ASN A 62 -19.06 11.07 -25.11
C ASN A 62 -18.60 9.87 -24.27
N ILE A 63 -18.94 8.65 -24.70
CA ILE A 63 -18.46 7.42 -24.03
C ILE A 63 -16.94 7.32 -24.13
N GLU A 64 -16.37 7.55 -25.31
CA GLU A 64 -14.93 7.51 -25.54
C GLU A 64 -14.21 8.54 -24.66
N GLU A 65 -14.72 9.77 -24.59
CA GLU A 65 -14.14 10.81 -23.72
C GLU A 65 -14.20 10.40 -22.24
N THR A 66 -15.33 9.87 -21.79
CA THR A 66 -15.52 9.43 -20.40
C THR A 66 -14.60 8.24 -20.08
N LEU A 67 -14.45 7.30 -21.00
CA LEU A 67 -13.57 6.16 -20.87
C LEU A 67 -12.11 6.60 -20.78
N ASN A 68 -11.67 7.49 -21.67
CA ASN A 68 -10.31 8.05 -21.65
C ASN A 68 -10.00 8.78 -20.34
N LYS A 69 -10.95 9.59 -19.83
CA LYS A 69 -10.81 10.23 -18.51
C LYS A 69 -10.71 9.19 -17.39
N SER A 70 -11.55 8.16 -17.43
CA SER A 70 -11.53 7.09 -16.41
C SER A 70 -10.21 6.31 -16.42
N ILE A 71 -9.66 6.02 -17.59
CA ILE A 71 -8.35 5.37 -17.75
C ILE A 71 -7.24 6.24 -17.15
N LEU A 72 -7.26 7.55 -17.44
CA LEU A 72 -6.27 8.48 -16.91
C LEU A 72 -6.30 8.53 -15.38
N VAL A 73 -7.50 8.63 -14.79
CA VAL A 73 -7.68 8.63 -13.33
C VAL A 73 -7.23 7.29 -12.72
N ALA A 74 -7.54 6.17 -13.36
CA ALA A 74 -7.09 4.86 -12.90
C ALA A 74 -5.57 4.73 -12.94
N GLN A 75 -4.92 5.28 -13.98
CA GLN A 75 -3.46 5.30 -14.09
C GLN A 75 -2.82 6.17 -13.01
N GLU A 76 -3.34 7.38 -12.78
CA GLU A 76 -2.86 8.28 -11.73
C GLU A 76 -3.00 7.64 -10.34
N ALA A 77 -4.15 7.05 -10.04
CA ALA A 77 -4.38 6.33 -8.79
C ALA A 77 -3.41 5.14 -8.62
N ALA A 78 -3.15 4.39 -9.69
CA ALA A 78 -2.20 3.27 -9.67
C ALA A 78 -0.76 3.76 -9.42
N GLU A 79 -0.34 4.86 -10.04
CA GLU A 79 0.96 5.47 -9.80
C GLU A 79 1.10 6.01 -8.37
N ASP A 80 0.05 6.62 -7.83
CA ASP A 80 0.01 7.10 -6.46
C ASP A 80 0.14 5.98 -5.43
N VAL A 81 -0.62 4.90 -5.61
CA VAL A 81 -0.51 3.70 -4.76
C VAL A 81 0.92 3.16 -4.83
N LYS A 82 1.48 2.98 -6.03
CA LYS A 82 2.85 2.48 -6.21
C LYS A 82 3.87 3.38 -5.52
N ARG A 83 3.77 4.69 -5.68
CA ARG A 83 4.67 5.68 -5.09
C ARG A 83 4.59 5.67 -3.56
N ASN A 84 3.38 5.61 -3.01
CA ASN A 84 3.16 5.56 -1.57
C ASN A 84 3.68 4.26 -0.96
N SER A 85 3.36 3.11 -1.56
CA SER A 85 3.88 1.80 -1.12
C SER A 85 5.41 1.75 -1.15
N GLN A 86 6.05 2.33 -2.18
CA GLN A 86 7.52 2.40 -2.23
C GLN A 86 8.12 3.27 -1.13
N LYS A 87 7.48 4.41 -0.80
CA LYS A 87 7.92 5.27 0.30
C LYS A 87 7.77 4.55 1.64
N GLU A 88 6.61 3.94 1.87
CA GLU A 88 6.31 3.21 3.09
C GLU A 88 7.25 2.02 3.29
N ALA A 89 7.51 1.22 2.24
CA ALA A 89 8.49 0.15 2.28
C ALA A 89 9.89 0.64 2.68
N LYS A 90 10.34 1.77 2.12
CA LYS A 90 11.64 2.38 2.48
C LYS A 90 11.68 2.85 3.93
N LEU A 91 10.56 3.37 4.45
CA LEU A 91 10.46 3.79 5.85
C LEU A 91 10.51 2.59 6.78
N ILE A 92 9.76 1.53 6.48
CA ILE A 92 9.76 0.28 7.25
C ILE A 92 11.19 -0.30 7.33
N VAL A 93 11.89 -0.38 6.20
CA VAL A 93 13.28 -0.89 6.17
C VAL A 93 14.19 -0.03 7.03
N ARG A 94 14.14 1.30 6.89
CA ARG A 94 14.97 2.22 7.71
C ARG A 94 14.66 2.10 9.20
N GLU A 95 13.40 1.95 9.56
CA GLU A 95 12.99 1.81 10.96
C GLU A 95 13.44 0.46 11.54
N ALA A 96 13.35 -0.62 10.75
CA ALA A 96 13.85 -1.93 11.11
C ALA A 96 15.37 -1.91 11.31
N GLU A 97 16.13 -1.29 10.40
CA GLU A 97 17.58 -1.10 10.52
C GLU A 97 17.93 -0.33 11.80
N LYS A 98 17.28 0.80 12.04
CA LYS A 98 17.50 1.61 13.25
C LYS A 98 17.19 0.84 14.54
N ASN A 99 16.12 0.06 14.54
CA ASN A 99 15.76 -0.77 15.69
C ASN A 99 16.76 -1.91 15.91
N ALA A 100 17.23 -2.55 14.84
CA ALA A 100 18.27 -3.57 14.91
C ALA A 100 19.57 -3.00 15.50
N ASP A 101 20.02 -1.84 15.00
CA ASP A 101 21.20 -1.14 15.52
C ASP A 101 21.05 -0.81 17.00
N ARG A 102 19.87 -0.34 17.41
CA ARG A 102 19.58 -0.06 18.83
C ARG A 102 19.69 -1.32 19.68
N ILE A 103 19.06 -2.42 19.26
CA ILE A 103 19.09 -3.70 19.98
C ILE A 103 20.52 -4.23 20.10
N ILE A 104 21.31 -4.16 19.04
CA ILE A 104 22.71 -4.59 19.04
C ILE A 104 23.52 -3.75 20.03
N ASN A 105 23.40 -2.42 19.97
CA ASN A 105 24.14 -1.52 20.86
C ASN A 105 23.75 -1.72 22.33
N GLU A 106 22.46 -1.88 22.64
CA GLU A 106 21.99 -2.20 23.99
C GLU A 106 22.55 -3.54 24.48
N SER A 107 22.56 -4.56 23.61
CA SER A 107 23.06 -5.90 23.93
C SER A 107 24.57 -5.90 24.16
N LEU A 108 25.34 -5.17 23.35
CA LEU A 108 26.78 -4.99 23.52
C LEU A 108 27.10 -4.24 24.81
N SER A 109 26.35 -3.19 25.13
CA SER A 109 26.49 -2.43 26.38
C SER A 109 26.24 -3.32 27.61
N LYS A 110 25.15 -4.09 27.61
CA LYS A 110 24.85 -5.07 28.66
C LYS A 110 25.95 -6.13 28.79
N SER A 111 26.43 -6.67 27.67
CA SER A 111 27.50 -7.68 27.66
C SER A 111 28.78 -7.14 28.28
N ARG A 112 29.18 -5.90 27.94
CA ARG A 112 30.35 -5.25 28.56
C ARG A 112 30.16 -5.05 30.06
N LYS A 113 28.97 -4.61 30.50
CA LYS A 113 28.67 -4.44 31.91
C LYS A 113 28.78 -5.76 32.68
N ILE A 114 28.20 -6.83 32.15
CA ILE A 114 28.29 -8.16 32.75
C ILE A 114 29.75 -8.65 32.80
N ALA A 115 30.53 -8.41 31.74
CA ALA A 115 31.95 -8.78 31.73
C ALA A 115 32.74 -8.06 32.84
N MET A 116 32.48 -6.77 33.05
CA MET A 116 33.08 -6.00 34.16
C MET A 116 32.65 -6.51 35.53
N GLU A 117 31.36 -6.82 35.71
CA GLU A 117 30.83 -7.40 36.96
C GLU A 117 31.47 -8.76 37.27
N ILE A 118 31.67 -9.61 36.25
CA ILE A 118 32.37 -10.90 36.40
C ILE A 118 33.82 -10.69 36.83
N GLU A 119 34.53 -9.71 36.25
CA GLU A 119 35.92 -9.42 36.60
C GLU A 119 36.05 -8.94 38.04
N GLU A 120 35.14 -8.06 38.48
CA GLU A 120 35.08 -7.57 39.85
C GLU A 120 34.75 -8.70 40.84
N LEU A 121 33.77 -9.55 40.53
CA LEU A 121 33.45 -10.72 41.36
C LEU A 121 34.63 -11.70 41.47
N LYS A 122 35.39 -11.91 40.39
CA LYS A 122 36.62 -12.73 40.43
C LYS A 122 37.67 -12.13 41.36
N LYS A 123 37.86 -10.81 41.31
CA LYS A 123 38.78 -10.09 42.20
C LYS A 123 38.33 -10.23 43.66
N GLN A 124 37.06 -10.00 43.95
CA GLN A 124 36.48 -10.17 45.28
C GLN A 124 36.64 -11.60 45.80
N SER A 125 36.38 -12.60 44.95
CA SER A 125 36.57 -14.02 45.29
C SER A 125 38.02 -14.34 45.64
N LYS A 126 38.99 -13.78 44.90
CA LYS A 126 40.42 -13.96 45.18
C LYS A 126 40.80 -13.34 46.53
N VAL A 127 40.35 -12.11 46.80
CA VAL A 127 40.58 -11.44 48.09
C VAL A 127 39.96 -12.21 49.24
N PHE A 128 38.71 -12.66 49.08
CA PHE A 128 38.02 -13.46 50.08
C PHE A 128 38.78 -14.75 50.38
N ARG A 129 39.18 -15.50 49.34
CA ARG A 129 39.98 -16.72 49.48
C ARG A 129 41.25 -16.47 50.27
N THR A 130 42.02 -15.43 49.93
CA THR A 130 43.27 -15.11 50.65
C THR A 130 43.02 -14.75 52.10
N ARG A 131 41.99 -13.94 52.39
CA ARG A 131 41.61 -13.61 53.79
C ARG A 131 41.20 -14.83 54.58
N PHE A 132 40.44 -15.73 53.96
CA PHE A 132 39.98 -16.96 54.59
C PHE A 132 41.14 -17.92 54.87
N GLN A 133 42.10 -18.05 53.95
CA GLN A 133 43.33 -18.83 54.17
C GLN A 133 44.12 -18.30 55.37
N MET A 134 44.37 -16.97 55.42
CA MET A 134 45.08 -16.37 56.56
C MET A 134 44.34 -16.57 57.89
N LEU A 135 43.01 -16.50 57.89
CA LEU A 135 42.21 -16.77 59.08
C LEU A 135 42.40 -18.22 59.55
N ILE A 136 42.30 -19.20 58.65
CA ILE A 136 42.52 -20.61 59.01
C ILE A 136 43.95 -20.85 59.50
N GLU A 137 44.94 -20.28 58.83
CA GLU A 137 46.35 -20.39 59.24
C GLU A 137 46.55 -19.84 60.65
N ALA A 138 45.97 -18.67 60.97
CA ALA A 138 46.04 -18.10 62.32
C ALA A 138 45.33 -18.96 63.38
N GLN A 139 44.16 -19.54 63.06
CA GLN A 139 43.47 -20.46 63.99
C GLN A 139 44.26 -21.75 64.21
N LEU A 140 44.92 -22.24 63.15
CA LEU A 140 45.72 -23.46 63.21
C LEU A 140 47.04 -23.24 63.95
N ASP A 141 47.63 -22.05 63.85
CA ASP A 141 48.79 -21.64 64.64
C ASP A 141 48.45 -21.58 66.14
N LEU A 142 47.30 -21.00 66.49
CA LEU A 142 46.81 -20.95 67.88
C LEU A 142 46.58 -22.36 68.48
N LEU A 143 46.11 -23.32 67.69
CA LEU A 143 45.93 -24.71 68.13
C LEU A 143 47.26 -25.47 68.25
N LYS A 144 48.28 -25.07 67.48
CA LYS A 144 49.61 -25.68 67.54
C LYS A 144 50.50 -25.10 68.64
N ASN A 145 50.08 -24.00 69.26
CA ASN A 145 50.84 -23.44 70.36
C ASN A 145 50.78 -24.38 71.57
N ASP A 146 51.93 -24.60 72.20
CA ASP A 146 52.12 -25.50 73.36
C ASP A 146 51.30 -25.04 74.59
N ASP A 147 50.69 -23.85 74.52
CA ASP A 147 49.71 -23.33 75.49
C ASP A 147 48.59 -24.34 75.80
N TRP A 148 48.14 -25.11 74.80
CA TRP A 148 47.12 -26.14 75.01
C TRP A 148 47.65 -27.36 75.76
N ASP A 149 48.87 -27.77 75.47
CA ASP A 149 49.53 -28.88 76.17
C ASP A 149 49.76 -28.50 77.64
N HIS A 150 50.19 -27.27 77.91
CA HIS A 150 50.31 -26.74 79.27
C HIS A 150 48.96 -26.59 80.01
N LEU A 151 47.88 -26.22 79.31
CA LEU A 151 46.54 -26.13 79.90
C LEU A 151 46.00 -27.52 80.29
N LEU A 152 46.33 -28.54 79.51
CA LEU A 152 45.88 -29.92 79.70
C LEU A 152 46.71 -30.69 80.75
N GLU A 153 47.95 -30.27 81.03
CA GLU A 153 48.79 -30.80 82.11
C GLU A 153 48.39 -30.32 83.52
N TYR A 154 47.41 -29.41 83.64
CA TYR A 154 46.94 -28.94 84.95
C TYR A 154 46.08 -30.00 85.66
N GLU A 155 46.70 -30.81 86.54
CA GLU A 155 45.95 -31.64 87.48
C GLU A 155 45.22 -30.75 88.49
N VAL A 156 43.87 -30.83 88.49
CA VAL A 156 43.05 -30.25 89.54
C VAL A 156 43.28 -31.11 90.79
N ASP A 157 44.25 -30.73 91.61
CA ASP A 157 44.33 -31.21 92.98
C ASP A 157 43.05 -30.79 93.69
N ALA A 158 42.15 -31.75 93.82
CA ALA A 158 40.96 -31.70 94.63
C ALA A 158 41.40 -31.49 96.09
N VAL A 159 41.58 -30.23 96.50
CA VAL A 159 41.60 -29.86 97.93
C VAL A 159 40.16 -29.89 98.44
N PHE A 160 39.60 -31.09 98.52
CA PHE A 160 38.55 -31.47 99.45
C PHE A 160 39.20 -32.25 100.59
N GLU A 161 39.76 -31.55 101.56
CA GLU A 161 39.95 -32.03 102.95
C GLU A 161 39.46 -30.87 103.83
N GLU A 162 38.21 -30.84 104.28
CA GLU A 162 37.60 -31.59 105.39
C GLU A 162 38.31 -31.40 106.75
N LYS A 163 37.54 -30.86 107.71
CA LYS A 163 37.70 -30.83 109.19
C LYS A 163 38.60 -29.71 109.75
N GLU A 164 38.23 -29.00 110.80
CA GLU A 164 37.20 -29.16 111.85
C GLU A 164 36.87 -27.77 112.45
#